data_AF-A0A522AWR7-F1
#
_entry.id   AF-A0A522AWR7-F1
#
_cell.length_a   1.000
_cell.length_b   1.000
_cell.length_c   1.000
_cell.angle_alpha   90.00
_cell.angle_beta   90.00
_cell.angle_gamma   90.00
#
_symmetry.space_group_name_H-M   'P 1'
#
loop_
_entity.id
_entity.type
_entity.pdbx_description
1 polymer ?
#
loop_
_entity_poly.entity_id
_entity_poly.type
_entity_poly.pdbx_seq_one_letter_code
_entity_poly.pdbx_strand_id
1 'polypeptide(L)'
;MYLNERDRPVSADAKLGVFLDEYLPFHPDYDRLGLTAFSSADAYYPALRRFFDFLEHEHVVRIVIAAHPHSRYEDHPDYFGGRLVVKGQTLELVRKAGFVIAHSSTALNFAVLFRKPVVFVTTDSLQQNQRVARSIRVMASWLGKTPINVDAPLGVDWERELTVDEKAYARYREAYIKKAGSPDKPAWQIVADHLKTVKA
;
A
#
# COMPACT_ATOMS: atom_id res chain seq x y z
N MET A 1 5.88 1.21 -16.21
CA MET A 1 6.66 0.73 -15.04
C MET A 1 6.45 -0.77 -14.83
N TYR A 2 5.30 -1.26 -14.35
CA TYR A 2 5.06 -2.71 -14.15
C TYR A 2 5.36 -3.59 -15.37
N LEU A 3 4.84 -3.22 -16.55
CA LEU A 3 5.06 -4.00 -17.79
C LEU A 3 6.55 -4.20 -18.14
N ASN A 4 7.44 -3.29 -17.71
CA ASN A 4 8.88 -3.37 -17.98
C ASN A 4 9.62 -4.24 -16.95
N GLU A 5 9.01 -4.50 -15.79
CA GLU A 5 9.64 -5.15 -14.63
C GLU A 5 9.08 -6.53 -14.33
N ARG A 6 7.90 -6.88 -14.88
CA ARG A 6 7.16 -8.11 -14.54
C ARG A 6 7.93 -9.39 -14.83
N ASP A 7 8.73 -9.40 -15.89
CA ASP A 7 9.46 -10.59 -16.37
C ASP A 7 10.91 -10.60 -15.88
N ARG A 8 11.35 -9.58 -15.13
CA ARG A 8 12.72 -9.53 -14.61
C ARG A 8 12.86 -10.50 -13.44
N PRO A 9 13.94 -11.28 -13.38
CA PRO A 9 14.20 -12.13 -12.22
C PRO A 9 14.29 -11.28 -10.95
N VAL A 10 13.69 -11.75 -9.87
CA VAL A 10 13.91 -11.23 -8.52
C VAL A 10 13.85 -12.38 -7.53
N SER A 11 14.75 -12.33 -6.55
CA SER A 11 14.56 -13.08 -5.32
C SER A 11 13.65 -12.25 -4.41
N ALA A 12 12.47 -12.78 -4.10
CA ALA A 12 11.63 -12.21 -3.06
C ALA A 12 12.28 -12.52 -1.70
N ASP A 13 12.30 -11.52 -0.82
CA ASP A 13 12.76 -11.65 0.55
C ASP A 13 11.55 -11.85 1.45
N ALA A 14 11.31 -13.09 1.87
CA ALA A 14 10.19 -13.45 2.74
C ALA A 14 10.20 -12.68 4.08
N LYS A 15 11.36 -12.16 4.50
CA LYS A 15 11.52 -11.40 5.74
C LYS A 15 11.43 -9.88 5.54
N LEU A 16 11.06 -9.41 4.34
CA LEU A 16 10.88 -7.98 4.06
C LEU A 16 9.40 -7.60 4.07
N GLY A 17 9.00 -6.79 5.04
CA GLY A 17 7.73 -6.05 5.03
C GLY A 17 7.91 -4.67 4.43
N VAL A 18 6.99 -4.24 3.56
CA VAL A 18 7.00 -2.89 2.99
C VAL A 18 5.75 -2.14 3.39
N PHE A 19 5.89 -1.01 4.08
CA PHE A 19 4.79 -0.10 4.35
C PHE A 19 4.61 0.89 3.20
N LEU A 20 3.40 0.95 2.64
CA LEU A 20 3.02 1.93 1.62
C LEU A 20 2.62 3.24 2.31
N ASP A 21 3.55 4.18 2.37
CA ASP A 21 3.31 5.46 3.00
C ASP A 21 2.39 6.36 2.16
N GLU A 22 1.42 6.96 2.82
CA GLU A 22 0.47 7.92 2.26
C GLU A 22 0.75 9.35 2.75
N TYR A 23 1.81 9.55 3.54
CA TYR A 23 2.19 10.84 4.13
C TYR A 23 1.03 11.50 4.88
N LEU A 24 0.19 10.68 5.53
CA LEU A 24 -1.14 11.09 5.95
C LEU A 24 -1.11 12.37 6.80
N PRO A 25 -0.38 12.49 7.92
CA PRO A 25 -0.43 13.71 8.74
C PRO A 25 0.01 15.00 8.04
N PHE A 26 0.77 14.90 6.95
CA PHE A 26 1.41 16.02 6.27
C PHE A 26 1.04 16.10 4.78
N HIS A 27 -0.04 15.42 4.37
CA HIS A 27 -0.34 15.28 2.96
C HIS A 27 -0.62 16.67 2.35
N PRO A 28 0.11 17.09 1.29
CA PRO A 28 0.05 18.47 0.79
C PRO A 28 -1.31 18.86 0.21
N ASP A 29 -2.16 17.88 -0.10
CA ASP A 29 -3.52 18.17 -0.54
C ASP A 29 -4.41 18.74 0.56
N TYR A 30 -4.08 18.54 1.83
CA TYR A 30 -4.80 19.20 2.92
C TYR A 30 -4.66 20.71 2.84
N ASP A 31 -3.43 21.20 2.69
CA ASP A 31 -3.17 22.63 2.53
C ASP A 31 -3.83 23.18 1.25
N ARG A 32 -3.71 22.45 0.13
CA ARG A 32 -4.29 22.86 -1.17
C ARG A 32 -5.82 22.92 -1.15
N LEU A 33 -6.46 22.05 -0.38
CA LEU A 33 -7.91 21.94 -0.31
C LEU A 33 -8.51 22.66 0.90
N GLY A 34 -7.68 23.30 1.75
CA GLY A 34 -8.11 23.92 2.99
C GLY A 34 -8.72 22.93 3.98
N LEU A 35 -8.22 21.70 4.00
CA LEU A 35 -8.67 20.62 4.88
C LEU A 35 -7.71 20.45 6.04
N THR A 36 -8.21 19.92 7.15
CA THR A 36 -7.37 19.45 8.25
C THR A 36 -6.95 18.01 8.03
N ALA A 37 -5.75 17.67 8.50
CA ALA A 37 -5.26 16.31 8.47
C ALA A 37 -6.17 15.37 9.26
N PHE A 38 -6.33 14.14 8.76
CA PHE A 38 -7.22 13.15 9.39
C PHE A 38 -6.65 12.58 10.70
N SER A 39 -5.34 12.71 10.92
CA SER A 39 -4.66 12.36 12.16
C SER A 39 -3.48 13.30 12.33
N SER A 40 -3.17 13.65 13.58
CA SER A 40 -1.90 14.31 13.90
C SER A 40 -0.73 13.33 13.75
N ALA A 41 0.47 13.88 13.54
CA ALA A 41 1.70 13.12 13.50
C ALA A 41 1.99 12.42 14.84
N ASP A 42 1.68 13.10 15.95
CA ASP A 42 1.90 12.61 17.31
C ASP A 42 0.99 11.43 17.69
N ALA A 43 -0.16 11.28 17.02
CA ALA A 43 -0.99 10.08 17.16
C ALA A 43 -0.59 8.99 16.16
N TYR A 44 -0.38 9.38 14.90
CA TYR A 44 -0.23 8.45 13.78
C TYR A 44 1.09 7.66 13.82
N TYR A 45 2.22 8.35 13.90
CA TYR A 45 3.52 7.71 13.76
C TYR A 45 3.89 6.85 14.98
N PRO A 46 3.60 7.24 16.24
CA PRO A 46 3.81 6.35 17.37
C PRO A 46 3.00 5.05 17.29
N ALA A 47 1.75 5.11 16.81
CA ALA A 47 0.93 3.91 16.62
C ALA A 47 1.53 2.97 15.57
N LEU A 48 1.95 3.51 14.42
CA LEU A 48 2.63 2.72 13.39
C LEU A 48 3.96 2.13 13.88
N ARG A 49 4.79 2.90 14.59
CA ARG A 49 6.07 2.39 15.11
C ARG A 49 5.87 1.22 16.06
N ARG A 50 4.93 1.31 17.02
CA ARG A 50 4.63 0.19 17.91
C ARG A 50 4.22 -1.07 17.14
N PHE A 51 3.41 -0.89 16.09
CA PHE A 51 3.00 -2.01 15.24
C PHE A 51 4.17 -2.61 14.45
N PHE A 52 5.03 -1.77 13.89
CA PHE A 52 6.21 -2.24 13.17
C PHE A 52 7.20 -2.94 14.12
N ASP A 53 7.43 -2.40 15.31
CA ASP A 53 8.27 -3.03 16.34
C ASP A 53 7.72 -4.43 16.67
N PHE A 54 6.40 -4.52 16.89
CA PHE A 54 5.73 -5.80 17.11
C PHE A 54 5.97 -6.79 15.96
N LEU A 55 5.79 -6.37 14.71
CA LEU A 55 5.99 -7.25 13.54
C LEU A 55 7.44 -7.72 13.43
N GLU A 56 8.40 -6.80 13.58
CA GLU A 56 9.83 -7.10 13.49
C GLU A 56 10.27 -8.10 14.55
N HIS A 57 9.75 -7.98 15.77
CA HIS A 57 10.05 -8.91 16.86
C HIS A 57 9.33 -10.26 16.72
N GLU A 58 8.01 -10.25 16.49
CA GLU A 58 7.20 -11.47 16.48
C GLU A 58 7.49 -12.35 15.26
N HIS A 59 7.69 -11.73 14.09
CA HIS A 59 7.85 -12.45 12.82
C HIS A 59 9.30 -12.48 12.32
N VAL A 60 10.24 -11.85 13.04
CA VAL A 60 11.67 -11.76 12.68
C VAL A 60 11.83 -11.22 11.24
N VAL A 61 11.18 -10.10 10.98
CA VAL A 61 11.15 -9.40 9.69
C VAL A 61 11.79 -8.02 9.80
N ARG A 62 12.09 -7.40 8.66
CA ARG A 62 12.50 -6.00 8.55
C ARG A 62 11.41 -5.19 7.87
N ILE A 63 11.10 -4.00 8.40
CA ILE A 63 10.13 -3.09 7.76
C ILE A 63 10.86 -1.97 7.03
N VAL A 64 10.51 -1.78 5.75
CA VAL A 64 10.98 -0.66 4.92
C VAL A 64 9.78 0.21 4.55
N ILE A 65 9.99 1.53 4.60
CA ILE A 65 8.95 2.51 4.27
C ILE A 65 9.09 2.91 2.81
N ALA A 66 8.08 2.62 1.99
CA ALA A 66 7.97 3.13 0.64
C ALA A 66 7.31 4.52 0.70
N ALA A 67 8.14 5.55 0.81
CA ALA A 67 7.73 6.93 1.05
C ALA A 67 6.82 7.48 -0.05
N HIS A 68 5.81 8.26 0.33
CA HIS A 68 4.93 8.93 -0.62
C HIS A 68 5.74 9.83 -1.60
N PRO A 69 5.39 9.91 -2.90
CA PRO A 69 6.17 10.70 -3.87
C PRO A 69 6.28 12.19 -3.54
N HIS A 70 5.32 12.74 -2.79
CA HIS A 70 5.32 14.13 -2.35
C HIS A 70 5.79 14.33 -0.91
N SER A 71 6.20 13.28 -0.19
CA SER A 71 6.72 13.44 1.17
C SER A 71 8.06 14.20 1.15
N ARG A 72 8.32 14.91 2.25
CA ARG A 72 9.59 15.62 2.48
C ARG A 72 10.12 15.23 3.85
N TYR A 73 10.34 13.93 4.07
CA TYR A 73 10.82 13.43 5.37
C TYR A 73 12.20 13.96 5.74
N GLU A 74 12.99 14.44 4.77
CA GLU A 74 14.22 15.18 4.99
C GLU A 74 14.03 16.48 5.80
N ASP A 75 12.84 17.08 5.76
CA ASP A 75 12.49 18.30 6.48
C ASP A 75 11.85 18.01 7.85
N HIS A 76 11.75 16.73 8.23
CA HIS A 76 11.03 16.26 9.41
C HIS A 76 11.95 15.52 10.39
N PRO A 77 11.57 15.41 11.68
CA PRO A 77 12.22 14.46 12.57
C PRO A 77 11.99 13.02 12.09
N ASP A 78 12.76 12.09 12.62
CA ASP A 78 12.58 10.67 12.33
C ASP A 78 11.28 10.13 12.92
N TYR A 79 10.26 10.04 12.07
CA TYR A 79 8.95 9.50 12.41
C TYR A 79 8.87 7.97 12.39
N PHE A 80 9.85 7.29 11.79
CA PHE A 80 9.81 5.83 11.60
C PHE A 80 10.77 5.07 12.51
N GLY A 81 11.51 5.75 13.37
CA GLY A 81 12.35 5.14 14.41
C GLY A 81 13.53 4.39 13.82
N GLY A 82 14.24 5.02 12.88
CA GLY A 82 15.46 4.51 12.26
C GLY A 82 15.23 3.55 11.10
N ARG A 83 13.97 3.23 10.77
CA ARG A 83 13.64 2.38 9.61
C ARG A 83 14.02 3.05 8.31
N LEU A 84 14.44 2.23 7.34
CA LEU A 84 14.81 2.71 6.02
C LEU A 84 13.58 3.30 5.31
N VAL A 85 13.68 4.59 4.94
CA VAL A 85 12.67 5.32 4.16
C VAL A 85 13.18 5.51 2.73
N VAL A 86 12.48 4.94 1.76
CA VAL A 86 12.88 4.99 0.34
C VAL A 86 11.80 5.63 -0.51
N LYS A 87 12.17 6.70 -1.22
CA LYS A 87 11.28 7.43 -2.13
C LYS A 87 11.55 7.02 -3.58
N GLY A 88 10.49 6.92 -4.38
CA GLY A 88 10.58 6.65 -5.82
C GLY A 88 10.87 5.19 -6.22
N GLN A 89 11.01 4.27 -5.26
CA GLN A 89 11.29 2.84 -5.52
C GLN A 89 10.16 1.90 -5.06
N THR A 90 8.94 2.41 -4.86
CA THR A 90 7.80 1.63 -4.35
C THR A 90 7.57 0.32 -5.12
N LEU A 91 7.67 0.35 -6.46
CA LEU A 91 7.49 -0.85 -7.27
C LEU A 91 8.56 -1.90 -6.99
N GLU A 92 9.83 -1.50 -6.90
CA GLU A 92 10.95 -2.41 -6.68
C GLU A 92 10.92 -3.01 -5.27
N LEU A 93 10.58 -2.18 -4.27
CA LEU A 93 10.38 -2.60 -2.89
C LEU A 93 9.26 -3.64 -2.79
N VAL A 94 8.07 -3.33 -3.33
CA VAL A 94 6.93 -4.25 -3.30
C VAL A 94 7.24 -5.55 -4.03
N ARG A 95 7.93 -5.50 -5.19
CA ARG A 95 8.32 -6.69 -5.93
C ARG A 95 9.20 -7.63 -5.10
N LYS A 96 10.12 -7.07 -4.31
CA LYS A 96 11.04 -7.83 -3.43
C LYS A 96 10.40 -8.24 -2.10
N ALA A 97 9.32 -7.58 -1.67
CA ALA A 97 8.71 -7.83 -0.37
C ALA A 97 8.17 -9.25 -0.20
N GLY A 98 8.20 -9.75 1.03
CA GLY A 98 7.46 -10.93 1.48
C GLY A 98 6.00 -10.59 1.73
N PHE A 99 5.72 -9.39 2.25
CA PHE A 99 4.37 -8.87 2.46
C PHE A 99 4.35 -7.33 2.43
N VAL A 100 3.16 -6.75 2.26
CA VAL A 100 2.94 -5.31 2.18
C VAL A 100 1.99 -4.87 3.30
N ILE A 101 2.26 -3.71 3.90
CA ILE A 101 1.39 -3.06 4.89
C ILE A 101 0.80 -1.81 4.25
N ALA A 102 -0.51 -1.59 4.37
CA ALA A 102 -1.18 -0.46 3.74
C ALA A 102 -2.41 0.03 4.53
N HIS A 103 -2.78 1.31 4.32
CA HIS A 103 -4.11 1.81 4.66
C HIS A 103 -5.02 1.80 3.42
N SER A 104 -4.86 2.79 2.54
CA SER A 104 -5.70 3.01 1.36
C SER A 104 -4.93 3.48 0.12
N SER A 105 -3.61 3.28 0.10
CA SER A 105 -2.74 3.71 -1.01
C SER A 105 -3.08 3.06 -2.34
N THR A 106 -3.05 3.84 -3.43
CA THR A 106 -3.18 3.31 -4.81
C THR A 106 -1.97 2.44 -5.21
N ALA A 107 -0.83 2.58 -4.52
CA ALA A 107 0.32 1.70 -4.70
C ALA A 107 0.03 0.23 -4.34
N LEU A 108 -1.10 -0.05 -3.69
CA LEU A 108 -1.64 -1.40 -3.50
C LEU A 108 -1.71 -2.21 -4.80
N ASN A 109 -1.94 -1.54 -5.93
CA ASN A 109 -1.97 -2.19 -7.25
C ASN A 109 -0.69 -2.99 -7.53
N PHE A 110 0.48 -2.55 -7.06
CA PHE A 110 1.73 -3.30 -7.21
C PHE A 110 1.73 -4.58 -6.38
N ALA A 111 1.17 -4.55 -5.17
CA ALA A 111 1.07 -5.74 -4.32
C ALA A 111 0.16 -6.79 -4.97
N VAL A 112 -0.97 -6.36 -5.53
CA VAL A 112 -1.88 -7.26 -6.27
C VAL A 112 -1.19 -7.83 -7.52
N LEU A 113 -0.52 -7.00 -8.31
CA LEU A 113 0.16 -7.42 -9.53
C LEU A 113 1.31 -8.41 -9.28
N PHE A 114 2.09 -8.22 -8.22
CA PHE A 114 3.16 -9.13 -7.81
C PHE A 114 2.71 -10.22 -6.83
N ARG A 115 1.40 -10.33 -6.57
CA ARG A 115 0.80 -11.36 -5.73
C ARG A 115 1.42 -11.41 -4.33
N LYS A 116 1.59 -10.24 -3.73
CA LYS A 116 2.11 -10.08 -2.37
C LYS A 116 0.97 -10.07 -1.37
N PRO A 117 1.04 -10.82 -0.25
CA PRO A 117 0.11 -10.65 0.87
C PRO A 117 0.07 -9.20 1.32
N VAL A 118 -1.12 -8.72 1.67
CA VAL A 118 -1.34 -7.35 2.14
C VAL A 118 -2.00 -7.38 3.50
N VAL A 119 -1.32 -6.77 4.47
CA VAL A 119 -1.81 -6.52 5.82
C VAL A 119 -2.39 -5.11 5.84
N PHE A 120 -3.71 -5.00 5.99
CA PHE A 120 -4.36 -3.71 6.11
C PHE A 120 -4.36 -3.24 7.56
N VAL A 121 -4.01 -1.98 7.79
CA VAL A 121 -3.94 -1.40 9.13
C VAL A 121 -4.74 -0.12 9.23
N THR A 122 -5.18 0.20 10.45
CA THR A 122 -5.80 1.46 10.84
C THR A 122 -5.37 1.80 12.26
N THR A 123 -5.57 3.04 12.68
CA THR A 123 -5.41 3.50 14.06
C THR A 123 -6.77 3.97 14.60
N ASP A 124 -6.85 4.22 15.91
CA ASP A 124 -8.02 4.88 16.50
C ASP A 124 -8.23 6.28 15.89
N SER A 125 -7.13 7.02 15.67
CA SER A 125 -7.21 8.36 15.08
C SER A 125 -7.76 8.36 13.65
N LEU A 126 -7.34 7.42 12.80
CA LEU A 126 -7.88 7.30 11.44
C LEU A 126 -9.35 6.85 11.43
N GLN A 127 -9.78 6.08 12.43
CA GLN A 127 -11.16 5.64 12.56
C GLN A 127 -12.13 6.76 12.95
N GLN A 128 -11.65 7.84 13.58
CA GLN A 128 -12.45 9.02 13.88
C GLN A 128 -12.96 9.69 12.60
N ASN A 129 -12.21 9.60 11.49
CA ASN A 129 -12.67 10.08 10.20
C ASN A 129 -13.40 8.99 9.41
N GLN A 130 -14.72 9.12 9.28
CA GLN A 130 -15.56 8.12 8.59
C GLN A 130 -15.18 7.89 7.12
N ARG A 131 -14.65 8.90 6.43
CA ARG A 131 -14.23 8.75 5.02
C ARG A 131 -12.98 7.89 4.94
N VAL A 132 -11.97 8.19 5.75
CA VAL A 132 -10.73 7.41 5.81
C VAL A 132 -11.01 5.98 6.26
N ALA A 133 -11.71 5.82 7.39
CA ALA A 133 -12.08 4.52 7.93
C ALA A 133 -12.82 3.66 6.89
N ARG A 134 -13.76 4.26 6.15
CA ARG A 134 -14.47 3.59 5.06
C ARG A 134 -13.54 3.22 3.91
N SER A 135 -12.65 4.12 3.48
CA SER A 135 -11.70 3.84 2.39
C SER A 135 -10.82 2.64 2.71
N ILE A 136 -10.24 2.60 3.92
CA ILE A 136 -9.39 1.49 4.38
C ILE A 136 -10.20 0.18 4.43
N ARG A 137 -11.40 0.20 5.03
CA ARG A 137 -12.28 -0.99 5.11
C ARG A 137 -12.68 -1.51 3.73
N VAL A 138 -13.07 -0.63 2.81
CA VAL A 138 -13.46 -1.02 1.46
C VAL A 138 -12.28 -1.62 0.73
N MET A 139 -11.11 -0.99 0.79
CA MET A 139 -9.91 -1.49 0.14
C MET A 139 -9.50 -2.87 0.67
N ALA A 140 -9.52 -3.06 1.99
CA ALA A 140 -9.27 -4.36 2.61
C ALA A 140 -10.27 -5.43 2.15
N SER A 141 -11.57 -5.10 2.13
CA SER A 141 -12.63 -6.04 1.76
C SER A 141 -12.52 -6.54 0.31
N TRP A 142 -12.00 -5.70 -0.60
CA TRP A 142 -11.77 -6.10 -1.98
C TRP A 142 -10.77 -7.25 -2.09
N LEU A 143 -9.82 -7.31 -1.17
CA LEU A 143 -8.77 -8.33 -1.07
C LEU A 143 -9.09 -9.41 -0.02
N GLY A 144 -10.34 -9.49 0.47
CA GLY A 144 -10.77 -10.50 1.44
C GLY A 144 -10.27 -10.28 2.87
N LYS A 145 -9.81 -9.06 3.18
CA LYS A 145 -9.20 -8.69 4.47
C LYS A 145 -10.08 -7.76 5.28
N THR A 146 -9.75 -7.64 6.57
CA THR A 146 -10.29 -6.62 7.47
C THR A 146 -9.11 -5.81 8.01
N PRO A 147 -9.18 -4.47 8.11
CA PRO A 147 -8.08 -3.69 8.66
C PRO A 147 -7.86 -4.01 10.14
N ILE A 148 -6.60 -4.21 10.53
CA ILE A 148 -6.18 -4.38 11.91
C ILE A 148 -6.09 -2.99 12.55
N ASN A 149 -6.81 -2.80 13.66
CA ASN A 149 -6.60 -1.60 14.47
C ASN A 149 -5.36 -1.77 15.35
N VAL A 150 -4.31 -1.01 15.07
CA VAL A 150 -3.01 -1.18 15.74
C VAL A 150 -2.93 -0.55 17.13
N ASP A 151 -3.95 0.23 17.52
CA ASP A 151 -4.09 0.75 18.88
C ASP A 151 -4.84 -0.21 19.82
N ALA A 152 -5.47 -1.25 19.27
CA ALA A 152 -6.17 -2.27 20.03
C ALA A 152 -5.27 -3.50 20.34
N PRO A 153 -5.62 -4.33 21.34
CA PRO A 153 -4.94 -5.60 21.55
C PRO A 153 -4.92 -6.46 20.28
N LEU A 154 -3.73 -6.94 19.90
CA LEU A 154 -3.52 -7.66 18.65
C LEU A 154 -3.92 -9.14 18.78
N GLY A 155 -5.16 -9.46 18.38
CA GLY A 155 -5.64 -10.82 18.16
C GLY A 155 -5.72 -11.15 16.66
N VAL A 156 -4.57 -11.18 16.00
CA VAL A 156 -4.48 -11.26 14.53
C VAL A 156 -4.21 -12.69 14.07
N ASP A 157 -5.01 -13.18 13.12
CA ASP A 157 -4.76 -14.41 12.38
C ASP A 157 -3.69 -14.16 11.29
N TRP A 158 -2.41 -14.31 11.67
CA TRP A 158 -1.28 -14.03 10.78
C TRP A 158 -1.20 -14.99 9.59
N GLU A 159 -1.66 -16.23 9.74
CA GLU A 159 -1.71 -17.18 8.62
C GLU A 159 -2.67 -16.67 7.55
N ARG A 160 -3.86 -16.23 7.96
CA ARG A 160 -4.82 -15.58 7.06
C ARG A 160 -4.24 -14.30 6.48
N GLU A 161 -3.67 -13.40 7.29
CA GLU A 161 -3.22 -12.08 6.84
C GLU A 161 -2.04 -12.16 5.87
N LEU A 162 -1.11 -13.09 6.09
CA LEU A 162 0.06 -13.33 5.24
C LEU A 162 -0.21 -14.29 4.06
N THR A 163 -1.46 -14.66 3.83
CA THR A 163 -1.88 -15.45 2.66
C THR A 163 -2.64 -14.60 1.64
N VAL A 164 -2.42 -14.85 0.35
CA VAL A 164 -3.15 -14.21 -0.75
C VAL A 164 -4.49 -14.92 -0.99
N ASP A 165 -5.59 -14.16 -0.96
CA ASP A 165 -6.87 -14.64 -1.48
C ASP A 165 -6.90 -14.48 -3.00
N GLU A 166 -6.64 -15.59 -3.69
CA GLU A 166 -6.54 -15.66 -5.14
C GLU A 166 -7.79 -15.17 -5.87
N LYS A 167 -8.96 -15.49 -5.34
CA LYS A 167 -10.23 -15.10 -5.95
C LYS A 167 -10.46 -13.61 -5.78
N ALA A 168 -10.17 -13.08 -4.58
CA ALA A 168 -10.26 -11.66 -4.30
C ALA A 168 -9.28 -10.84 -5.14
N TYR A 169 -8.04 -11.29 -5.29
CA TYR A 169 -7.01 -10.63 -6.10
C TYR A 169 -7.38 -10.62 -7.58
N ALA A 170 -7.85 -11.76 -8.11
CA ALA A 170 -8.32 -11.84 -9.49
C ALA A 170 -9.48 -10.88 -9.75
N ARG A 171 -10.47 -10.84 -8.84
CA ARG A 171 -11.62 -9.93 -8.92
C ARG A 171 -11.20 -8.46 -8.86
N TYR A 172 -10.31 -8.09 -7.93
CA TYR A 172 -9.81 -6.71 -7.83
C TYR A 172 -9.02 -6.31 -9.07
N ARG A 173 -8.13 -7.19 -9.55
CA ARG A 173 -7.37 -6.96 -10.78
C ARG A 173 -8.31 -6.71 -11.96
N GLU A 174 -9.33 -7.54 -12.14
CA GLU A 174 -10.32 -7.39 -13.22
C GLU A 174 -11.07 -6.06 -13.14
N ALA A 175 -11.48 -5.65 -11.94
CA ALA A 175 -12.27 -4.46 -11.72
C ALA A 175 -11.46 -3.16 -11.85
N TYR A 176 -10.20 -3.13 -11.38
CA TYR A 176 -9.47 -1.88 -11.14
C TYR A 176 -8.13 -1.75 -11.84
N ILE A 177 -7.50 -2.85 -12.24
CA ILE A 177 -6.14 -2.81 -12.80
C ILE A 177 -6.15 -3.14 -14.29
N LYS A 178 -6.77 -4.28 -14.65
CA LYS A 178 -6.69 -4.83 -16.00
C LYS A 178 -7.86 -5.77 -16.28
N LYS A 179 -8.72 -5.35 -17.20
CA LYS A 179 -9.83 -6.16 -17.72
C LYS A 179 -9.33 -7.36 -18.51
N ALA A 180 -9.91 -8.53 -18.29
CA ALA A 180 -9.61 -9.77 -18.99
C ALA A 180 -9.82 -9.59 -20.50
N GLY A 181 -8.92 -10.20 -21.28
CA GLY A 181 -8.92 -10.10 -22.74
C GLY A 181 -8.39 -8.79 -23.31
N SER A 182 -8.07 -7.78 -22.48
CA SER A 182 -7.46 -6.54 -22.99
C SER A 182 -5.94 -6.68 -23.18
N PRO A 183 -5.33 -6.06 -24.22
CA PRO A 183 -3.90 -6.25 -24.53
C PRO A 183 -2.97 -5.75 -23.42
N ASP A 184 -1.85 -6.43 -23.16
CA ASP A 184 -0.82 -5.98 -22.19
C ASP A 184 -0.01 -4.78 -22.71
N LYS A 185 -0.71 -3.66 -22.88
CA LYS A 185 -0.19 -2.37 -23.31
C LYS A 185 -0.68 -1.29 -22.35
N PRO A 186 0.04 -0.16 -22.24
CA PRO A 186 -0.48 1.02 -21.57
C PRO A 186 -1.85 1.43 -22.15
N ALA A 187 -2.75 1.92 -21.31
CA ALA A 187 -4.10 2.32 -21.74
C ALA A 187 -4.07 3.33 -22.89
N TRP A 188 -3.15 4.30 -22.85
CA TRP A 188 -2.98 5.28 -23.92
C TRP A 188 -2.60 4.64 -25.26
N GLN A 189 -1.84 3.55 -25.25
CA GLN A 189 -1.46 2.85 -26.48
C GLN A 189 -2.64 2.05 -27.05
N ILE A 190 -3.46 1.45 -26.19
CA ILE A 190 -4.70 0.77 -26.62
C ILE A 190 -5.62 1.77 -27.32
N VAL A 191 -5.81 2.95 -26.73
CA VAL A 191 -6.61 4.03 -27.32
C VAL A 191 -5.99 4.52 -28.63
N ALA A 192 -4.69 4.81 -28.65
CA ALA A 192 -3.99 5.28 -29.85
C ALA A 192 -4.04 4.26 -31.00
N ASP A 193 -3.90 2.96 -30.71
CA ASP A 193 -4.02 1.88 -31.68
C ASP A 193 -5.45 1.84 -32.26
N HIS A 194 -6.48 1.99 -31.42
CA HIS A 194 -7.87 2.02 -31.87
C HIS A 194 -8.16 3.23 -32.76
N LEU A 195 -7.71 4.44 -32.38
CA LEU A 195 -7.92 5.65 -33.17
C LEU A 195 -7.33 5.57 -34.58
N LYS A 196 -6.25 4.80 -34.79
CA LYS A 196 -5.69 4.54 -36.12
C LYS A 196 -6.55 3.63 -36.98
N THR A 197 -7.43 2.82 -36.38
CA THR A 197 -8.32 1.89 -37.09
C THR A 197 -9.66 2.50 -37.48
N VAL A 198 -10.09 3.55 -36.78
CA VAL A 198 -11.30 4.29 -37.11
C VAL A 198 -10.98 5.24 -38.26
N LYS A 199 -11.42 4.90 -39.48
CA LYS A 199 -11.39 5.85 -40.60
C LYS A 199 -12.36 6.99 -40.30
N ALA A 200 -11.90 8.23 -40.50
CA ALA A 200 -12.74 9.42 -40.45
C ALA A 200 -13.83 9.39 -41.53
#